data_AF-A0A353EUQ5-F1
#
_entry.id   AF-A0A353EUQ5-F1
#
_cell.length_a   1.000
_cell.length_b   1.000
_cell.length_c   1.000
_cell.angle_alpha   90.00
_cell.angle_beta   90.00
_cell.angle_gamma   90.00
#
_symmetry.space_group_name_H-M   'P 1'
#
loop_
_entity.id
_entity.type
_entity.pdbx_description
1 polymer ?
#
loop_
_entity_poly.entity_id
_entity_poly.type
_entity_poly.pdbx_seq_one_letter_code
_entity_poly.pdbx_strand_id
1 'polypeptide(L)'
;METAIATIEKEPLVEPGKTYADLANDVCKPLESFPTGKWYACFAFSLAALIVGVYCGHGLFTRGIGVWGLNQPVGWAVDITNFVFWIGIGHAGTLISAILFLFRQKWRTAINRSAEAMTIFAVMTAGIWPLIHTGRPWLAFYWLFPYPNQRQLWVNFRSPLLWDVFAVSTYFTVSLIFWYVGLIPDFATLREKTTSKVKHVIYSVFSLGWRFSNRHWQHYEMVYLILAGFATPLVLSVHTIVSFDFAVSIVPGWHTTIFPPYFVAGAVFSGFAMVQNVLIFVRKIFNYEHIITLDTLEKMNKIMMLTGSMVGYAYAMEFFIAWYSGVQAETFTFFNRALGPYAWAYWIMITCNVVSPQLFWFKKIRRSIPIMFVVAVFVNVGMWFERFVIIVTSVHRDYLPSSWSMFYPTWVDLGVYIGTIGIFSVFYLLFLKYFPVLAFNEVKSILKSSGEKYKDMSDEEFKKLHPIKK
;
A
#
# COMPACT_ATOMS: atom_id res chain seq x y z
N MET A 1 35.56 -3.41 34.47
CA MET A 1 34.09 -3.33 34.43
C MET A 1 33.69 -3.29 32.95
N GLU A 2 33.93 -4.41 32.26
CA GLU A 2 33.52 -4.63 30.88
C GLU A 2 32.02 -4.92 30.91
N THR A 3 31.21 -3.92 30.54
CA THR A 3 29.78 -4.12 30.33
C THR A 3 29.60 -4.99 29.11
N ALA A 4 29.15 -6.23 29.36
CA ALA A 4 28.60 -7.14 28.38
C ALA A 4 27.63 -6.39 27.46
N ILE A 5 28.09 -6.10 26.24
CA ILE A 5 27.21 -5.84 25.11
C ILE A 5 26.51 -7.17 24.90
N ALA A 6 25.32 -7.32 25.49
CA ALA A 6 24.43 -8.43 25.18
C ALA A 6 24.25 -8.41 23.66
N THR A 7 24.96 -9.28 22.97
CA THR A 7 24.73 -9.57 21.56
C THR A 7 23.31 -10.10 21.51
N ILE A 8 22.37 -9.22 21.15
CA ILE A 8 21.00 -9.62 20.85
C ILE A 8 21.14 -10.68 19.76
N GLU A 9 20.96 -11.95 20.12
CA GLU A 9 20.92 -13.04 19.17
C GLU A 9 19.80 -12.71 18.18
N LYS A 10 20.21 -12.30 16.98
CA LYS A 10 19.27 -12.03 15.90
C LYS A 10 18.75 -13.41 15.48
N GLU A 11 17.50 -13.70 15.85
CA GLU A 11 16.77 -14.85 15.30
C GLU A 11 16.95 -14.86 13.76
N PRO A 12 17.20 -16.04 13.16
CA PRO A 12 17.49 -16.13 11.74
C PRO A 12 16.28 -15.66 10.93
N LEU A 13 16.54 -14.83 9.90
CA LEU A 13 15.48 -14.26 9.06
C LEU A 13 14.79 -15.32 8.17
N VAL A 14 15.41 -16.49 8.02
CA VAL A 14 14.90 -17.66 7.30
C VAL A 14 15.10 -18.87 8.20
N GLU A 15 14.14 -19.80 8.23
CA GLU A 15 14.25 -21.00 9.08
C GLU A 15 15.57 -21.78 8.89
N PRO A 16 16.09 -22.41 9.96
CA PRO A 16 17.33 -23.18 9.93
C PRO A 16 17.29 -24.33 8.90
N GLY A 17 18.40 -24.54 8.17
CA GLY A 17 18.64 -25.77 7.42
C GLY A 17 18.35 -25.77 5.90
N LYS A 18 17.62 -24.79 5.36
CA LYS A 18 17.30 -24.73 3.91
C LYS A 18 18.49 -24.32 3.04
N THR A 19 18.59 -24.92 1.85
CA THR A 19 19.59 -24.58 0.83
C THR A 19 19.06 -23.58 -0.20
N TYR A 20 19.97 -23.02 -1.01
CA TYR A 20 19.62 -22.19 -2.16
C TYR A 20 18.66 -22.87 -3.15
N ALA A 21 18.78 -24.19 -3.32
CA ALA A 21 17.94 -24.97 -4.21
C ALA A 21 16.52 -25.12 -3.65
N ASP A 22 16.40 -25.39 -2.35
CA ASP A 22 15.12 -25.53 -1.65
C ASP A 22 14.31 -24.24 -1.76
N LEU A 23 14.93 -23.09 -1.45
CA LEU A 23 14.28 -21.78 -1.54
C LEU A 23 13.80 -21.50 -2.97
N ALA A 24 14.62 -21.82 -3.97
CA ALA A 24 14.26 -21.62 -5.36
C ALA A 24 13.19 -22.60 -5.84
N ASN A 25 13.00 -23.75 -5.19
CA ASN A 25 11.94 -24.70 -5.53
C ASN A 25 10.63 -24.33 -4.83
N ASP A 26 10.68 -23.88 -3.58
CA ASP A 26 9.51 -23.46 -2.82
C ASP A 26 8.78 -22.27 -3.48
N VAL A 27 9.53 -21.32 -4.02
CA VAL A 27 8.96 -20.15 -4.69
C VAL A 27 8.51 -20.46 -6.13
N CYS A 28 9.19 -21.37 -6.84
CA CYS A 28 8.78 -21.78 -8.18
C CYS A 28 7.57 -22.72 -8.19
N LYS A 29 7.41 -23.56 -7.15
CA LYS A 29 6.37 -24.59 -7.09
C LYS A 29 4.95 -24.04 -7.28
N PRO A 30 4.52 -22.94 -6.64
CA PRO A 30 3.20 -22.34 -6.89
C PRO A 30 2.97 -21.84 -8.33
N LEU A 31 4.03 -21.44 -9.03
CA LEU A 31 3.96 -20.97 -10.41
C LEU A 31 3.73 -22.13 -11.39
N GLU A 32 4.19 -23.33 -11.03
CA GLU A 32 4.11 -24.53 -11.86
C GLU A 32 2.92 -25.43 -11.51
N SER A 33 2.52 -25.54 -10.24
CA SER A 33 1.37 -26.35 -9.81
C SER A 33 0.03 -25.69 -10.12
N PHE A 34 -1.00 -26.49 -10.46
CA PHE A 34 -2.36 -25.96 -10.61
C PHE A 34 -2.85 -25.28 -9.31
N PRO A 35 -3.64 -24.18 -9.39
CA PRO A 35 -4.15 -23.51 -8.21
C PRO A 35 -4.99 -24.45 -7.36
N THR A 36 -4.88 -24.35 -6.04
CA THR A 36 -5.72 -25.11 -5.11
C THR A 36 -7.19 -24.68 -5.25
N GLY A 37 -8.15 -25.54 -4.89
CA GLY A 37 -9.57 -25.18 -4.89
C GLY A 37 -9.88 -23.91 -4.08
N LYS A 38 -9.08 -23.64 -3.03
CA LYS A 38 -9.15 -22.40 -2.24
C LYS A 38 -8.84 -21.16 -3.07
N TRP A 39 -7.83 -21.22 -3.94
CA TRP A 39 -7.49 -20.11 -4.82
C TRP A 39 -8.64 -19.80 -5.80
N TYR A 40 -9.24 -20.83 -6.40
CA TYR A 40 -10.38 -20.65 -7.29
C TYR A 40 -11.60 -20.06 -6.58
N ALA A 41 -11.87 -20.48 -5.33
CA ALA A 41 -12.93 -19.89 -4.52
C ALA A 41 -12.68 -18.39 -4.23
N CYS A 42 -11.45 -18.03 -3.82
CA CYS A 42 -11.07 -16.63 -3.61
C CYS A 42 -11.14 -15.82 -4.91
N PHE A 43 -10.72 -16.39 -6.03
CA PHE A 43 -10.77 -15.74 -7.34
C PHE A 43 -12.22 -15.52 -7.81
N ALA A 44 -13.08 -16.52 -7.69
CA ALA A 44 -14.49 -16.41 -8.02
C ALA A 44 -15.21 -15.35 -7.16
N PHE A 45 -14.94 -15.33 -5.85
CA PHE A 45 -15.48 -14.29 -4.95
C PHE A 45 -14.99 -12.88 -5.33
N SER A 46 -13.70 -12.73 -5.61
CA SER A 46 -13.11 -11.45 -6.04
C SER A 46 -13.69 -10.98 -7.38
N LEU A 47 -13.92 -11.91 -8.30
CA LEU A 47 -14.53 -11.64 -9.59
C LEU A 47 -16.01 -11.26 -9.45
N ALA A 48 -16.75 -11.90 -8.54
CA ALA A 48 -18.14 -11.52 -8.24
C ALA A 48 -18.21 -10.08 -7.69
N ALA A 49 -17.33 -9.73 -6.74
CA ALA A 49 -17.22 -8.36 -6.23
C ALA A 49 -16.88 -7.35 -7.34
N LEU A 50 -15.96 -7.71 -8.24
CA LEU A 50 -15.64 -6.91 -9.42
C LEU A 50 -16.86 -6.69 -10.32
N ILE A 51 -17.62 -7.75 -10.62
CA ILE A 51 -18.82 -7.67 -11.46
C ILE A 51 -19.87 -6.73 -10.84
N VAL A 52 -20.08 -6.79 -9.52
CA VAL A 52 -20.95 -5.83 -8.80
C VAL A 52 -20.46 -4.40 -9.01
N GLY A 53 -19.15 -4.18 -8.89
CA GLY A 53 -18.51 -2.89 -9.18
C GLY A 53 -18.74 -2.38 -10.59
N VAL A 54 -18.53 -3.23 -11.59
CA VAL A 54 -18.74 -2.88 -13.01
C VAL A 54 -20.21 -2.56 -13.27
N TYR A 55 -21.14 -3.30 -12.69
CA TYR A 55 -22.58 -3.02 -12.81
C TYR A 55 -22.94 -1.65 -12.22
N CYS A 56 -22.46 -1.35 -11.01
CA CYS A 56 -22.67 -0.05 -10.36
C CYS A 56 -22.02 1.10 -11.16
N GLY A 57 -20.79 0.89 -11.64
CA GLY A 57 -20.06 1.83 -12.48
C GLY A 57 -20.76 2.09 -13.81
N HIS A 58 -21.34 1.06 -14.44
CA HIS A 58 -22.15 1.24 -15.64
C HIS A 58 -23.36 2.16 -15.38
N GLY A 59 -24.02 1.99 -14.24
CA GLY A 59 -25.07 2.90 -13.78
C GLY A 59 -24.58 4.36 -13.65
N LEU A 60 -23.39 4.57 -13.11
CA LEU A 60 -22.75 5.89 -12.99
C LEU A 60 -22.51 6.55 -14.35
N PHE A 61 -21.97 5.81 -15.33
CA PHE A 61 -21.69 6.36 -16.66
C PHE A 61 -22.96 6.64 -17.49
N THR A 62 -24.03 5.85 -17.28
CA THR A 62 -25.26 5.97 -18.08
C THR A 62 -26.28 6.94 -17.49
N ARG A 63 -26.38 7.01 -16.16
CA ARG A 63 -27.36 7.86 -15.45
C ARG A 63 -26.73 9.12 -14.85
N GLY A 64 -25.40 9.20 -14.80
CA GLY A 64 -24.65 10.33 -14.25
C GLY A 64 -24.37 10.22 -12.75
N ILE A 65 -23.62 11.19 -12.22
CA ILE A 65 -23.14 11.21 -10.82
C ILE A 65 -24.26 11.22 -9.78
N GLY A 66 -25.46 11.70 -10.12
CA GLY A 66 -26.60 11.77 -9.19
C GLY A 66 -27.09 10.41 -8.67
N VAL A 67 -26.55 9.29 -9.15
CA VAL A 67 -26.79 7.95 -8.55
C VAL A 67 -26.05 7.75 -7.23
N TRP A 68 -25.00 8.52 -6.97
CA TRP A 68 -24.33 8.59 -5.68
C TRP A 68 -25.11 9.47 -4.72
N GLY A 69 -24.91 9.24 -3.41
CA GLY A 69 -25.58 9.98 -2.35
C GLY A 69 -25.06 11.41 -2.14
N LEU A 70 -24.31 11.94 -3.10
CA LEU A 70 -23.73 13.28 -3.05
C LEU A 70 -24.83 14.34 -3.07
N ASN A 71 -24.58 15.45 -2.38
CA ASN A 71 -25.49 16.58 -2.33
C ASN A 71 -24.72 17.90 -2.23
N GLN A 72 -25.44 19.01 -2.16
CA GLN A 72 -24.86 20.26 -1.67
C GLN A 72 -25.23 20.35 -0.18
N PRO A 73 -24.25 20.50 0.72
CA PRO A 73 -22.86 20.90 0.49
C PRO A 73 -21.86 19.73 0.33
N VAL A 74 -22.28 18.47 0.54
CA VAL A 74 -21.39 17.31 0.52
C VAL A 74 -21.12 16.82 -0.91
N GLY A 75 -20.29 17.56 -1.63
CA GLY A 75 -19.91 17.26 -3.02
C GLY A 75 -18.89 16.13 -3.17
N TRP A 76 -18.19 15.77 -2.08
CA TRP A 76 -17.32 14.60 -1.99
C TRP A 76 -17.61 13.82 -0.72
N ALA A 77 -17.59 12.50 -0.83
CA ALA A 77 -17.77 11.59 0.29
C ALA A 77 -17.03 10.28 0.01
N VAL A 78 -17.74 9.19 -0.30
CA VAL A 78 -17.19 7.84 -0.49
C VAL A 78 -16.18 7.79 -1.64
N ASP A 79 -16.41 8.57 -2.69
CA ASP A 79 -15.54 8.69 -3.85
C ASP A 79 -14.10 9.10 -3.49
N ILE A 80 -13.90 10.31 -2.98
CA ILE A 80 -12.57 10.81 -2.64
C ILE A 80 -12.03 10.11 -1.38
N THR A 81 -12.90 9.66 -0.46
CA THR A 81 -12.50 8.82 0.69
C THR A 81 -11.76 7.57 0.20
N ASN A 82 -12.33 6.87 -0.78
CA ASN A 82 -11.73 5.66 -1.33
C ASN A 82 -10.48 5.95 -2.15
N PHE A 83 -10.44 7.06 -2.90
CA PHE A 83 -9.24 7.50 -3.59
C PHE A 83 -8.05 7.63 -2.64
N VAL A 84 -8.20 8.45 -1.59
CA VAL A 84 -7.14 8.73 -0.61
C VAL A 84 -6.78 7.45 0.17
N PHE A 85 -7.76 6.61 0.47
CA PHE A 85 -7.55 5.32 1.12
C PHE A 85 -6.69 4.37 0.28
N TRP A 86 -7.02 4.20 -1.01
CA TRP A 86 -6.26 3.33 -1.91
C TRP A 86 -4.86 3.86 -2.21
N ILE A 87 -4.70 5.18 -2.42
CA ILE A 87 -3.36 5.79 -2.52
C ILE A 87 -2.57 5.55 -1.23
N GLY A 88 -3.19 5.76 -0.07
CA GLY A 88 -2.60 5.52 1.24
C GLY A 88 -2.08 4.09 1.40
N ILE A 89 -2.89 3.08 1.05
CA ILE A 89 -2.46 1.66 1.03
C ILE A 89 -1.24 1.48 0.10
N GLY A 90 -1.27 2.13 -1.06
CA GLY A 90 -0.22 2.06 -2.05
C GLY A 90 1.15 2.52 -1.55
N HIS A 91 1.24 3.37 -0.52
CA HIS A 91 2.52 3.89 -0.04
C HIS A 91 3.36 2.93 0.81
N ALA A 92 2.75 1.93 1.46
CA ALA A 92 3.54 1.01 2.28
C ALA A 92 4.48 0.14 1.46
N GLY A 93 4.09 -0.27 0.26
CA GLY A 93 4.91 -1.15 -0.56
C GLY A 93 6.22 -0.50 -1.00
N THR A 94 6.15 0.73 -1.49
CA THR A 94 7.31 1.55 -1.86
C THR A 94 8.13 1.98 -0.65
N LEU A 95 7.51 2.21 0.52
CA LEU A 95 8.27 2.42 1.76
C LEU A 95 9.10 1.18 2.12
N ILE A 96 8.47 -0.01 2.07
CA ILE A 96 9.12 -1.28 2.38
C ILE A 96 10.27 -1.56 1.41
N SER A 97 10.12 -1.24 0.13
CA SER A 97 11.13 -1.56 -0.87
C SER A 97 12.21 -0.48 -1.02
N ALA A 98 11.88 0.80 -0.86
CA ALA A 98 12.84 1.90 -1.00
C ALA A 98 13.43 2.36 0.35
N ILE A 99 12.59 2.77 1.31
CA ILE A 99 13.08 3.36 2.57
C ILE A 99 13.82 2.32 3.41
N LEU A 100 13.28 1.11 3.56
CA LEU A 100 13.99 0.04 4.28
C LEU A 100 15.27 -0.42 3.54
N PHE A 101 15.32 -0.28 2.21
CA PHE A 101 16.55 -0.53 1.45
C PHE A 101 17.61 0.52 1.78
N LEU A 102 17.25 1.80 1.82
CA LEU A 102 18.17 2.89 2.21
C LEU A 102 18.69 2.70 3.64
N PHE A 103 17.84 2.25 4.57
CA PHE A 103 18.25 1.89 5.94
C PHE A 103 18.94 0.52 6.05
N ARG A 104 19.23 -0.14 4.92
CA ARG A 104 19.89 -1.46 4.83
C ARG A 104 19.25 -2.53 5.72
N GLN A 105 17.93 -2.47 5.87
CA GLN A 105 17.17 -3.40 6.69
C GLN A 105 16.94 -4.72 5.93
N LYS A 106 17.68 -5.75 6.33
CA LYS A 106 17.67 -7.06 5.64
C LYS A 106 16.32 -7.80 5.71
N TRP A 107 15.48 -7.54 6.71
CA TRP A 107 14.20 -8.24 6.88
C TRP A 107 13.15 -7.91 5.81
N ARG A 108 13.34 -6.82 5.05
CA ARG A 108 12.43 -6.43 3.96
C ARG A 108 12.38 -7.45 2.80
N THR A 109 13.43 -8.24 2.61
CA THR A 109 13.59 -9.09 1.41
C THR A 109 12.60 -10.25 1.33
N ALA A 110 12.02 -10.64 2.47
CA ALA A 110 10.95 -11.63 2.53
C ALA A 110 9.57 -11.05 2.13
N ILE A 111 9.45 -9.73 1.98
CA ILE A 111 8.15 -9.06 1.79
C ILE A 111 8.15 -8.05 0.64
N ASN A 112 9.31 -7.58 0.18
CA ASN A 112 9.45 -6.49 -0.78
C ASN A 112 8.62 -6.68 -2.05
N ARG A 113 8.71 -7.85 -2.71
CA ARG A 113 8.06 -8.08 -4.00
C ARG A 113 6.54 -8.12 -3.90
N SER A 114 6.03 -8.76 -2.86
CA SER A 114 4.61 -8.77 -2.53
C SER A 114 4.10 -7.36 -2.19
N ALA A 115 4.88 -6.58 -1.45
CA ALA A 115 4.53 -5.22 -1.08
C ALA A 115 4.57 -4.25 -2.28
N GLU A 116 5.58 -4.35 -3.16
CA GLU A 116 5.65 -3.58 -4.41
C GLU A 116 4.47 -3.88 -5.35
N ALA A 117 4.08 -5.15 -5.50
CA ALA A 117 2.90 -5.53 -6.27
C ALA A 117 1.61 -4.95 -5.67
N MET A 118 1.51 -4.96 -4.33
CA MET A 118 0.39 -4.33 -3.62
C MET A 118 0.29 -2.84 -3.94
N THR A 119 1.42 -2.12 -3.99
CA THR A 119 1.44 -0.70 -4.39
C THR A 119 0.84 -0.51 -5.77
N ILE A 120 1.30 -1.26 -6.76
CA ILE A 120 0.87 -1.07 -8.15
C ILE A 120 -0.64 -1.29 -8.28
N PHE A 121 -1.17 -2.36 -7.69
CA PHE A 121 -2.61 -2.64 -7.78
C PHE A 121 -3.45 -1.66 -6.97
N ALA A 122 -2.97 -1.21 -5.81
CA ALA A 122 -3.65 -0.17 -5.03
C ALA A 122 -3.66 1.19 -5.75
N VAL A 123 -2.59 1.54 -6.48
CA VAL A 123 -2.54 2.77 -7.28
C VAL A 123 -3.44 2.65 -8.52
N MET A 124 -3.53 1.47 -9.13
CA MET A 124 -4.48 1.23 -10.22
C MET A 124 -5.93 1.38 -9.77
N THR A 125 -6.28 0.86 -8.59
CA THR A 125 -7.64 1.05 -8.04
C THR A 125 -7.88 2.49 -7.61
N ALA A 126 -6.89 3.16 -7.03
CA ALA A 126 -6.97 4.57 -6.71
C ALA A 126 -7.20 5.44 -7.96
N GLY A 127 -6.44 5.23 -9.02
CA GLY A 127 -6.48 6.04 -10.25
C GLY A 127 -7.81 5.99 -11.00
N ILE A 128 -8.69 5.03 -10.67
CA ILE A 128 -10.06 4.98 -11.21
C ILE A 128 -10.90 6.12 -10.61
N TRP A 129 -10.73 6.43 -9.33
CA TRP A 129 -11.59 7.39 -8.61
C TRP A 129 -11.51 8.81 -9.17
N PRO A 130 -10.33 9.42 -9.43
CA PRO A 130 -10.21 10.74 -10.04
C PRO A 130 -10.82 10.84 -11.45
N LEU A 131 -11.05 9.71 -12.14
CA LEU A 131 -11.71 9.70 -13.43
C LEU A 131 -13.23 9.61 -13.26
N ILE A 132 -13.71 8.62 -12.51
CA ILE A 132 -15.14 8.31 -12.41
C ILE A 132 -15.94 9.31 -11.58
N HIS A 133 -15.29 10.01 -10.64
CA HIS A 133 -15.97 11.03 -9.83
C HIS A 133 -16.21 12.35 -10.57
N THR A 134 -15.69 12.49 -11.79
CA THR A 134 -15.96 13.66 -12.62
C THR A 134 -17.26 13.50 -13.38
N GLY A 135 -18.05 14.57 -13.52
CA GLY A 135 -19.33 14.50 -14.23
C GLY A 135 -19.21 14.15 -15.72
N ARG A 136 -18.00 14.29 -16.30
CA ARG A 136 -17.69 13.95 -17.70
C ARG A 136 -16.34 13.23 -17.78
N PRO A 137 -16.27 11.94 -17.39
CA PRO A 137 -15.02 11.20 -17.32
C PRO A 137 -14.26 11.11 -18.65
N TRP A 138 -15.00 11.06 -19.77
CA TRP A 138 -14.41 11.03 -21.11
C TRP A 138 -13.59 12.27 -21.44
N LEU A 139 -13.90 13.44 -20.86
CA LEU A 139 -13.11 14.66 -21.01
C LEU A 139 -11.95 14.71 -20.01
N ALA A 140 -12.22 14.33 -18.75
CA ALA A 140 -11.22 14.32 -17.69
C ALA A 140 -10.00 13.47 -18.05
N PHE A 141 -10.22 12.35 -18.75
CA PHE A 141 -9.15 11.45 -19.19
C PHE A 141 -8.02 12.13 -19.97
N TYR A 142 -8.31 13.15 -20.78
CA TYR A 142 -7.31 13.77 -21.64
C TYR A 142 -7.11 15.27 -21.40
N TRP A 143 -8.14 16.03 -21.01
CA TRP A 143 -8.01 17.48 -20.77
C TRP A 143 -7.21 17.84 -19.52
N LEU A 144 -6.99 16.89 -18.60
CA LEU A 144 -6.13 17.12 -17.44
C LEU A 144 -4.63 17.09 -17.80
N PHE A 145 -4.25 16.57 -18.96
CA PHE A 145 -2.85 16.56 -19.38
C PHE A 145 -2.47 17.86 -20.11
N PRO A 146 -1.28 18.43 -19.86
CA PRO A 146 -0.80 19.61 -20.58
C PRO A 146 -0.27 19.23 -21.96
N TYR A 147 -1.15 19.10 -22.95
CA TYR A 147 -0.75 18.83 -24.33
C TYR A 147 -1.15 19.97 -25.27
N PRO A 148 -0.34 20.30 -26.29
CA PRO A 148 -0.74 21.26 -27.31
C PRO A 148 -2.00 20.79 -28.04
N ASN A 149 -3.02 21.64 -28.06
CA ASN A 149 -4.28 21.37 -28.76
C ASN A 149 -4.59 22.48 -29.76
N GLN A 150 -5.56 22.22 -30.65
CA GLN A 150 -5.97 23.15 -31.71
C GLN A 150 -6.47 24.49 -31.18
N ARG A 151 -6.83 24.56 -29.89
CA ARG A 151 -7.39 25.75 -29.23
C ARG A 151 -6.34 26.54 -28.44
N GLN A 152 -5.08 26.07 -28.38
CA GLN A 152 -4.01 26.64 -27.54
C GLN A 152 -4.43 26.81 -26.06
N LEU A 153 -5.33 25.94 -25.59
CA LEU A 153 -5.80 25.95 -24.21
C LEU A 153 -4.88 25.10 -23.34
N TRP A 154 -4.58 25.58 -22.14
CA TRP A 154 -3.77 24.89 -21.16
C TRP A 154 -4.53 24.67 -19.85
N VAL A 155 -4.08 23.69 -19.08
CA VAL A 155 -4.57 23.44 -17.73
C VAL A 155 -4.06 24.48 -16.74
N ASN A 156 -4.75 24.66 -15.62
CA ASN A 156 -4.29 25.54 -14.55
C ASN A 156 -3.36 24.77 -13.61
N PHE A 157 -2.15 25.28 -13.37
CA PHE A 157 -1.15 24.63 -12.51
C PHE A 157 -1.25 25.02 -11.03
N ARG A 158 -2.36 25.63 -10.61
CA ARG A 158 -2.57 26.08 -9.23
C ARG A 158 -3.48 25.13 -8.43
N SER A 159 -4.28 24.33 -9.12
CA SER A 159 -5.19 23.37 -8.47
C SER A 159 -4.43 22.15 -7.97
N PRO A 160 -4.53 21.81 -6.66
CA PRO A 160 -4.01 20.57 -6.12
C PRO A 160 -4.51 19.31 -6.84
N LEU A 161 -5.76 19.32 -7.34
CA LEU A 161 -6.32 18.23 -8.15
C LEU A 161 -5.53 17.97 -9.45
N LEU A 162 -4.91 19.00 -10.04
CA LEU A 162 -4.04 18.79 -11.19
C LEU A 162 -2.69 18.20 -10.75
N TRP A 163 -2.16 18.65 -9.62
CA TRP A 163 -0.93 18.09 -9.06
C TRP A 163 -1.10 16.60 -8.75
N ASP A 164 -2.29 16.19 -8.32
CA ASP A 164 -2.68 14.79 -8.13
C ASP A 164 -2.55 13.96 -9.41
N VAL A 165 -2.94 14.50 -10.57
CA VAL A 165 -2.76 13.81 -11.86
C VAL A 165 -1.28 13.52 -12.12
N PHE A 166 -0.40 14.49 -11.86
CA PHE A 166 1.05 14.29 -12.00
C PHE A 166 1.59 13.35 -10.92
N ALA A 167 1.17 13.53 -9.67
CA ALA A 167 1.64 12.73 -8.53
C ALA A 167 1.31 11.26 -8.74
N VAL A 168 0.04 10.92 -9.02
CA VAL A 168 -0.40 9.54 -9.20
C VAL A 168 0.20 8.92 -10.46
N SER A 169 0.26 9.64 -11.59
CA SER A 169 0.83 9.11 -12.83
C SER A 169 2.34 8.86 -12.74
N THR A 170 3.10 9.79 -12.14
CA THR A 170 4.54 9.61 -11.90
C THR A 170 4.79 8.52 -10.87
N TYR A 171 3.99 8.48 -9.80
CA TYR A 171 4.07 7.44 -8.77
C TYR A 171 3.83 6.05 -9.33
N PHE A 172 2.79 5.87 -10.14
CA PHE A 172 2.51 4.61 -10.82
C PHE A 172 3.66 4.21 -11.74
N THR A 173 4.14 5.14 -12.57
CA THR A 173 5.20 4.88 -13.54
C THR A 173 6.51 4.47 -12.86
N VAL A 174 6.95 5.24 -11.86
CA VAL A 174 8.18 4.95 -11.11
C VAL A 174 8.05 3.64 -10.33
N SER A 175 6.90 3.39 -9.68
CA SER A 175 6.66 2.14 -8.94
C SER A 175 6.67 0.92 -9.87
N LEU A 176 6.06 1.03 -11.05
CA LEU A 176 6.05 -0.02 -12.07
C LEU A 176 7.45 -0.31 -12.59
N ILE A 177 8.23 0.72 -12.92
CA ILE A 177 9.63 0.58 -13.37
C ILE A 177 10.47 -0.05 -12.26
N PHE A 178 10.34 0.43 -11.02
CA PHE A 178 11.12 -0.05 -9.89
C PHE A 178 10.85 -1.53 -9.60
N TRP A 179 9.57 -1.92 -9.54
CA TRP A 179 9.15 -3.31 -9.38
C TRP A 179 9.60 -4.19 -10.55
N TYR A 180 9.45 -3.72 -11.78
CA TYR A 180 9.86 -4.45 -12.97
C TYR A 180 11.37 -4.67 -13.03
N VAL A 181 12.17 -3.63 -12.78
CA VAL A 181 13.63 -3.75 -12.68
C VAL A 181 14.00 -4.79 -11.64
N GLY A 182 13.35 -4.75 -10.47
CA GLY A 182 13.53 -5.77 -9.44
C GLY A 182 13.25 -7.19 -9.92
N LEU A 183 12.28 -7.39 -10.81
CA LEU A 183 11.86 -8.70 -11.33
C LEU A 183 12.74 -9.26 -12.45
N ILE A 184 13.54 -8.44 -13.15
CA ILE A 184 14.41 -8.89 -14.25
C ILE A 184 15.24 -10.14 -13.89
N PRO A 185 16.02 -10.16 -12.79
CA PRO A 185 16.84 -11.33 -12.43
C PRO A 185 15.97 -12.51 -11.93
N ASP A 186 14.77 -12.25 -11.43
CA ASP A 186 13.82 -13.28 -11.00
C ASP A 186 13.22 -13.98 -12.23
N PHE A 187 12.83 -13.24 -13.28
CA PHE A 187 12.40 -13.80 -14.56
C PHE A 187 13.48 -14.62 -15.25
N ALA A 188 14.74 -14.18 -15.16
CA ALA A 188 15.86 -14.95 -15.69
C ALA A 188 15.99 -16.32 -15.02
N THR A 189 15.76 -16.40 -13.71
CA THR A 189 15.75 -17.66 -12.95
C THR A 189 14.56 -18.53 -13.36
N LEU A 190 13.38 -17.94 -13.53
CA LEU A 190 12.18 -18.65 -13.95
C LEU A 190 12.27 -19.19 -15.38
N ARG A 191 12.91 -18.44 -16.29
CA ARG A 191 13.22 -18.88 -17.66
C ARG A 191 14.00 -20.19 -17.67
N GLU A 192 14.99 -20.33 -16.80
CA GLU A 192 15.87 -21.52 -16.75
C GLU A 192 15.20 -22.73 -16.10
N LYS A 193 14.22 -22.51 -15.23
CA LYS A 193 13.52 -23.59 -14.50
C LYS A 193 12.25 -24.09 -15.17
N THR A 194 11.57 -23.25 -15.95
CA THR A 194 10.27 -23.61 -16.53
C THR A 194 10.38 -24.71 -17.58
N THR A 195 9.52 -25.72 -17.48
CA THR A 195 9.41 -26.81 -18.49
C THR A 195 8.51 -26.43 -19.67
N SER A 196 7.61 -25.46 -19.49
CA SER A 196 6.67 -25.03 -20.54
C SER A 196 7.35 -24.10 -21.57
N LYS A 197 7.23 -24.45 -22.86
CA LYS A 197 7.75 -23.63 -23.98
C LYS A 197 7.16 -22.21 -24.01
N VAL A 198 5.87 -22.07 -23.72
CA VAL A 198 5.18 -20.76 -23.72
C VAL A 198 5.72 -19.88 -22.58
N LYS A 199 5.77 -20.42 -21.36
CA LYS A 199 6.32 -19.69 -20.20
C LYS A 199 7.80 -19.34 -20.41
N HIS A 200 8.57 -20.23 -21.04
CA HIS A 200 9.96 -19.97 -21.39
C HIS A 200 10.10 -18.74 -22.29
N VAL A 201 9.30 -18.64 -23.35
CA VAL A 201 9.32 -17.47 -24.25
C VAL A 201 8.95 -16.20 -23.50
N ILE A 202 7.86 -16.23 -22.71
CA ILE A 202 7.39 -15.08 -21.92
C ILE A 202 8.48 -14.59 -20.96
N TYR A 203 9.03 -15.48 -20.13
CA TYR A 203 10.10 -15.11 -19.20
C TYR A 203 11.39 -14.71 -19.92
N SER A 204 11.67 -15.24 -21.10
CA SER A 204 12.82 -14.81 -21.91
C SER A 204 12.69 -13.35 -22.33
N VAL A 205 11.52 -12.94 -22.82
CA VAL A 205 11.25 -11.55 -23.20
C VAL A 205 11.37 -10.63 -21.99
N PHE A 206 10.72 -10.95 -20.87
CA PHE A 206 10.73 -10.11 -19.68
C PHE A 206 12.07 -10.12 -18.90
N SER A 207 12.92 -11.13 -19.09
CA SER A 207 14.26 -11.16 -18.52
C SER A 207 15.27 -10.24 -19.22
N LEU A 208 14.90 -9.62 -20.36
CA LEU A 208 15.75 -8.70 -21.13
C LEU A 208 17.16 -9.26 -21.43
N GLY A 209 17.28 -10.57 -21.63
CA GLY A 209 18.56 -11.23 -21.89
C GLY A 209 19.52 -11.26 -20.70
N TRP A 210 19.03 -11.17 -19.45
CA TRP A 210 19.85 -11.26 -18.25
C TRP A 210 20.63 -12.58 -18.17
N ARG A 211 21.94 -12.48 -17.89
CA ARG A 211 22.92 -13.59 -17.87
C ARG A 211 23.66 -13.76 -16.54
N PHE A 212 23.17 -13.15 -15.45
CA PHE A 212 23.81 -13.19 -14.13
C PHE A 212 25.30 -12.78 -14.11
N SER A 213 25.74 -11.95 -15.06
CA SER A 213 27.12 -11.48 -15.12
C SER A 213 27.43 -10.47 -14.02
N ASN A 214 28.70 -10.37 -13.60
CA ASN A 214 29.12 -9.38 -12.60
C ASN A 214 28.78 -7.94 -13.03
N ARG A 215 28.98 -7.63 -14.32
CA ARG A 215 28.66 -6.31 -14.89
C ARG A 215 27.17 -5.97 -14.77
N HIS A 216 26.29 -6.95 -15.00
CA HIS A 216 24.84 -6.74 -14.84
C HIS A 216 24.46 -6.47 -13.39
N TRP A 217 25.05 -7.21 -12.44
CA TRP A 217 24.80 -7.02 -11.01
C TRP A 217 25.26 -5.65 -10.51
N GLN A 218 26.47 -5.21 -10.90
CA GLN A 218 26.98 -3.88 -10.53
C GLN A 218 26.05 -2.75 -11.01
N HIS A 219 25.58 -2.80 -12.26
CA HIS A 219 24.65 -1.81 -12.77
C HIS A 219 23.27 -1.91 -12.11
N TYR A 220 22.77 -3.12 -11.88
CA TYR A 220 21.49 -3.34 -11.22
C TYR A 220 21.46 -2.78 -9.81
N GLU A 221 22.48 -3.04 -8.98
CA GLU A 221 22.55 -2.53 -7.61
C GLU A 221 22.59 -0.99 -7.60
N MET A 222 23.33 -0.38 -8.53
CA MET A 222 23.40 1.07 -8.66
C MET A 222 22.05 1.67 -9.08
N VAL A 223 21.39 1.08 -10.08
CA VAL A 223 20.06 1.53 -10.54
C VAL A 223 19.02 1.35 -9.44
N TYR A 224 19.02 0.22 -8.74
CA TYR A 224 18.09 -0.04 -7.64
C TYR A 224 18.28 0.98 -6.51
N LEU A 225 19.53 1.34 -6.17
CA LEU A 225 19.83 2.39 -5.18
C LEU A 225 19.35 3.77 -5.63
N ILE A 226 19.58 4.14 -6.89
CA ILE A 226 19.11 5.41 -7.45
C ILE A 226 17.57 5.48 -7.43
N LEU A 227 16.90 4.41 -7.88
CA LEU A 227 15.44 4.35 -7.88
C LEU A 227 14.87 4.38 -6.46
N ALA A 228 15.49 3.70 -5.49
CA ALA A 228 15.10 3.81 -4.08
C ALA A 228 15.29 5.24 -3.54
N GLY A 229 16.35 5.91 -3.95
CA GLY A 229 16.63 7.31 -3.64
C GLY A 229 15.57 8.27 -4.21
N PHE A 230 15.09 8.05 -5.44
CA PHE A 230 14.02 8.86 -6.04
C PHE A 230 12.62 8.51 -5.54
N ALA A 231 12.35 7.22 -5.30
CA ALA A 231 11.05 6.75 -4.82
C ALA A 231 10.75 7.28 -3.41
N THR A 232 11.77 7.48 -2.57
CA THR A 232 11.57 7.93 -1.19
C THR A 232 10.96 9.34 -1.09
N PRO A 233 11.53 10.40 -1.70
CA PRO A 233 10.88 11.71 -1.77
C PRO A 233 9.55 11.68 -2.50
N LEU A 234 9.43 10.85 -3.54
CA LEU A 234 8.19 10.71 -4.31
C LEU A 234 7.04 10.19 -3.45
N VAL A 235 7.29 9.16 -2.63
CA VAL A 235 6.29 8.62 -1.70
C VAL A 235 5.81 9.66 -0.71
N LEU A 236 6.73 10.47 -0.16
CA LEU A 236 6.39 11.54 0.76
C LEU A 236 5.62 12.68 0.05
N SER A 237 6.03 13.04 -1.17
CA SER A 237 5.42 14.14 -1.90
C SER A 237 4.04 13.79 -2.45
N VAL A 238 3.82 12.58 -2.97
CA VAL A 238 2.53 12.18 -3.56
C VAL A 238 1.41 12.25 -2.53
N HIS A 239 1.60 11.67 -1.35
CA HIS A 239 0.56 11.70 -0.33
C HIS A 239 0.43 13.07 0.35
N THR A 240 1.49 13.88 0.30
CA THR A 240 1.43 15.31 0.65
C THR A 240 0.58 16.09 -0.34
N ILE A 241 0.72 15.85 -1.65
CA ILE A 241 -0.08 16.51 -2.69
C ILE A 241 -1.56 16.14 -2.53
N VAL A 242 -1.88 14.87 -2.30
CA VAL A 242 -3.25 14.43 -2.00
C VAL A 242 -3.78 15.11 -0.73
N SER A 243 -2.94 15.36 0.27
CA SER A 243 -3.36 16.12 1.46
C SER A 243 -3.63 17.60 1.18
N PHE A 244 -2.98 18.18 0.16
CA PHE A 244 -3.17 19.58 -0.23
C PHE A 244 -4.55 19.84 -0.86
N ASP A 245 -5.22 18.82 -1.40
CA ASP A 245 -6.63 18.92 -1.83
C ASP A 245 -7.54 19.42 -0.69
N PHE A 246 -7.19 19.08 0.55
CA PHE A 246 -7.92 19.52 1.74
C PHE A 246 -7.23 20.72 2.39
N ALA A 247 -5.91 20.63 2.66
CA ALA A 247 -5.17 21.62 3.45
C ALA A 247 -5.18 23.03 2.86
N VAL A 248 -5.22 23.15 1.53
CA VAL A 248 -5.21 24.45 0.83
C VAL A 248 -6.62 25.07 0.75
N SER A 249 -7.66 24.30 1.07
CA SER A 249 -9.04 24.79 1.16
C SER A 249 -9.20 25.77 2.33
N ILE A 250 -10.28 26.54 2.30
CA ILE A 250 -10.69 27.48 3.37
C ILE A 250 -11.72 26.86 4.33
N VAL A 251 -12.12 25.60 4.10
CA VAL A 251 -13.13 24.91 4.91
C VAL A 251 -12.59 24.64 6.31
N PRO A 252 -13.36 24.94 7.38
CA PRO A 252 -12.89 24.72 8.73
C PRO A 252 -12.73 23.23 9.01
N GLY A 253 -11.64 22.85 9.65
CA GLY A 253 -11.24 21.45 9.83
C GLY A 253 -10.55 20.80 8.63
N TRP A 254 -10.45 21.49 7.48
CA TRP A 254 -9.55 21.14 6.37
C TRP A 254 -8.33 22.07 6.32
N HIS A 255 -8.51 23.37 6.58
CA HIS A 255 -7.44 24.35 6.52
C HIS A 255 -6.44 24.19 7.67
N THR A 256 -5.46 23.28 7.51
CA THR A 256 -4.44 23.02 8.54
C THR A 256 -3.11 22.63 7.93
N THR A 257 -2.03 23.01 8.61
CA THR A 257 -0.65 22.80 8.16
C THR A 257 -0.07 21.46 8.58
N ILE A 258 -0.74 20.72 9.48
CA ILE A 258 -0.26 19.40 9.94
C ILE A 258 -0.64 18.28 8.97
N PHE A 259 -1.58 18.51 8.04
CA PHE A 259 -2.10 17.49 7.14
C PHE A 259 -1.03 16.76 6.32
N PRO A 260 -0.04 17.42 5.68
CA PRO A 260 0.97 16.71 4.89
C PRO A 260 1.73 15.61 5.66
N PRO A 261 2.43 15.88 6.78
CA PRO A 261 3.12 14.83 7.52
C PRO A 261 2.15 13.83 8.19
N TYR A 262 0.99 14.29 8.63
CA TYR A 262 -0.03 13.45 9.25
C TYR A 262 -0.61 12.43 8.26
N PHE A 263 -1.00 12.86 7.06
CA PHE A 263 -1.53 12.00 6.03
C PHE A 263 -0.50 10.95 5.63
N VAL A 264 0.78 11.34 5.49
CA VAL A 264 1.88 10.40 5.20
C VAL A 264 2.01 9.36 6.31
N ALA A 265 1.99 9.75 7.58
CA ALA A 265 2.04 8.81 8.69
C ALA A 265 0.84 7.83 8.67
N GLY A 266 -0.35 8.35 8.37
CA GLY A 266 -1.57 7.57 8.17
C GLY A 266 -1.45 6.57 7.00
N ALA A 267 -0.86 6.98 5.87
CA ALA A 267 -0.63 6.10 4.72
C ALA A 267 0.31 4.93 5.05
N VAL A 268 1.39 5.21 5.79
CA VAL A 268 2.28 4.15 6.29
C VAL A 268 1.53 3.22 7.23
N PHE A 269 0.72 3.78 8.14
CA PHE A 269 -0.06 3.01 9.10
C PHE A 269 -1.09 2.07 8.43
N SER A 270 -1.95 2.59 7.56
CA SER A 270 -2.92 1.77 6.80
C SER A 270 -2.25 0.79 5.86
N GLY A 271 -1.22 1.24 5.15
CA GLY A 271 -0.54 0.39 4.17
C GLY A 271 0.16 -0.80 4.83
N PHE A 272 0.86 -0.63 5.96
CA PHE A 272 1.45 -1.76 6.68
C PHE A 272 0.39 -2.73 7.21
N ALA A 273 -0.74 -2.21 7.68
CA ALA A 273 -1.87 -3.05 8.09
C ALA A 273 -2.40 -3.90 6.92
N MET A 274 -2.54 -3.31 5.73
CA MET A 274 -2.95 -4.05 4.54
C MET A 274 -1.90 -5.09 4.11
N VAL A 275 -0.61 -4.72 4.04
CA VAL A 275 0.48 -5.68 3.74
C VAL A 275 0.44 -6.84 4.72
N GLN A 276 0.27 -6.58 6.01
CA GLN A 276 0.21 -7.63 7.04
C GLN A 276 -0.95 -8.60 6.80
N ASN A 277 -2.17 -8.11 6.56
CA ASN A 277 -3.32 -8.96 6.28
C ASN A 277 -3.09 -9.84 5.06
N VAL A 278 -2.60 -9.24 3.97
CA VAL A 278 -2.31 -9.95 2.72
C VAL A 278 -1.21 -11.00 2.92
N LEU A 279 -0.12 -10.65 3.62
CA LEU A 279 0.96 -11.59 3.91
C LEU A 279 0.50 -12.74 4.80
N ILE A 280 -0.37 -12.51 5.79
CA ILE A 280 -0.93 -13.58 6.62
C ILE A 280 -1.73 -14.58 5.76
N PHE A 281 -2.53 -14.09 4.81
CA PHE A 281 -3.23 -14.95 3.84
C PHE A 281 -2.27 -15.72 2.94
N VAL A 282 -1.31 -15.03 2.32
CA VAL A 282 -0.31 -15.65 1.44
C VAL A 282 0.51 -16.71 2.19
N ARG A 283 0.94 -16.39 3.41
CA ARG A 283 1.70 -17.26 4.31
C ARG A 283 1.00 -18.59 4.54
N LYS A 284 -0.32 -18.58 4.74
CA LYS A 284 -1.13 -19.80 4.97
C LYS A 284 -1.56 -20.51 3.69
N ILE A 285 -1.86 -19.79 2.61
CA ILE A 285 -2.33 -20.40 1.35
C ILE A 285 -1.18 -21.10 0.61
N PHE A 286 0.01 -20.49 0.61
CA PHE A 286 1.19 -20.96 -0.12
C PHE A 286 2.23 -21.66 0.77
N ASN A 287 1.94 -21.85 2.06
CA ASN A 287 2.84 -22.47 3.04
C ASN A 287 4.21 -21.77 3.15
N TYR A 288 4.25 -20.44 3.00
CA TYR A 288 5.47 -19.62 3.16
C TYR A 288 5.80 -19.27 4.62
N GLU A 289 5.35 -20.10 5.57
CA GLU A 289 5.56 -19.90 7.01
C GLU A 289 7.04 -19.80 7.40
N HIS A 290 7.90 -20.47 6.63
CA HIS A 290 9.33 -20.58 6.81
C HIS A 290 10.13 -19.40 6.23
N ILE A 291 9.52 -18.57 5.38
CA ILE A 291 10.12 -17.36 4.78
C ILE A 291 9.54 -16.12 5.45
N ILE A 292 8.21 -16.07 5.58
CA ILE A 292 7.50 -15.00 6.29
C ILE A 292 7.41 -15.40 7.77
N THR A 293 8.51 -15.17 8.48
CA THR A 293 8.66 -15.50 9.90
C THR A 293 7.81 -14.60 10.81
N LEU A 294 7.49 -15.09 12.01
CA LEU A 294 6.81 -14.30 13.05
C LEU A 294 7.58 -13.02 13.40
N ASP A 295 8.90 -13.08 13.32
CA ASP A 295 9.80 -11.95 13.53
C ASP A 295 9.62 -10.81 12.53
N THR A 296 9.38 -11.18 11.27
CA THR A 296 9.08 -10.21 10.20
C THR A 296 7.76 -9.50 10.49
N LEU A 297 6.72 -10.25 10.87
CA LEU A 297 5.43 -9.70 11.25
C LEU A 297 5.52 -8.85 12.54
N GLU A 298 6.31 -9.26 13.53
CA GLU A 298 6.51 -8.47 14.75
C GLU A 298 7.15 -7.10 14.45
N LYS A 299 8.14 -7.06 13.54
CA LYS A 299 8.77 -5.80 13.11
C LYS A 299 7.78 -4.88 12.41
N MET A 300 6.88 -5.43 11.59
CA MET A 300 5.79 -4.66 10.96
C MET A 300 4.85 -4.07 12.01
N ASN A 301 4.45 -4.84 13.02
CA ASN A 301 3.60 -4.34 14.11
C ASN A 301 4.26 -3.18 14.89
N LYS A 302 5.59 -3.20 15.06
CA LYS A 302 6.31 -2.08 15.71
C LYS A 302 6.25 -0.80 14.88
N ILE A 303 6.34 -0.91 13.55
CA ILE A 303 6.18 0.24 12.65
C ILE A 303 4.74 0.76 12.72
N MET A 304 3.75 -0.12 12.66
CA MET A 304 2.33 0.27 12.81
C MET A 304 2.05 0.95 14.16
N MET A 305 2.65 0.46 15.24
CA MET A 305 2.50 1.06 16.58
C MET A 305 3.11 2.46 16.63
N LEU A 306 4.29 2.65 16.02
CA LEU A 306 4.95 3.95 15.93
C LEU A 306 4.09 4.94 15.14
N THR A 307 3.67 4.58 13.93
CA THR A 307 2.89 5.48 13.07
C THR A 307 1.49 5.71 13.59
N GLY A 308 0.85 4.70 14.19
CA GLY A 308 -0.44 4.86 14.88
C GLY A 308 -0.34 5.84 16.06
N SER A 309 0.79 5.84 16.79
CA SER A 309 1.03 6.83 17.86
C SER A 309 1.25 8.24 17.30
N MET A 310 1.92 8.38 16.15
CA MET A 310 2.07 9.68 15.46
C MET A 310 0.71 10.23 14.98
N VAL A 311 -0.15 9.35 14.44
CA VAL A 311 -1.53 9.69 14.05
C VAL A 311 -2.36 10.09 15.27
N GLY A 312 -2.27 9.34 16.38
CA GLY A 312 -2.94 9.69 17.63
C GLY A 312 -2.50 11.04 18.20
N TYR A 313 -1.20 11.37 18.10
CA TYR A 313 -0.68 12.69 18.43
C TYR A 313 -1.28 13.79 17.54
N ALA A 314 -1.37 13.57 16.23
CA ALA A 314 -1.96 14.54 15.31
C ALA A 314 -3.43 14.83 15.67
N TYR A 315 -4.24 13.79 15.97
CA TYR A 315 -5.61 13.99 16.44
C TYR A 315 -5.69 14.84 17.71
N ALA A 316 -4.84 14.56 18.69
CA ALA A 316 -4.80 15.32 19.94
C ALA A 316 -4.42 16.80 19.67
N MET A 317 -3.44 17.02 18.79
CA MET A 317 -3.02 18.36 18.41
C MET A 317 -4.09 19.13 17.64
N GLU A 318 -4.86 18.48 16.77
CA GLU A 318 -5.97 19.13 16.07
C GLU A 318 -7.05 19.62 17.05
N PHE A 319 -7.43 18.79 18.04
CA PHE A 319 -8.35 19.20 19.10
C PHE A 319 -7.78 20.33 19.96
N PHE A 320 -6.49 20.25 20.30
CA PHE A 320 -5.81 21.32 21.05
C PHE A 320 -5.81 22.63 20.28
N ILE A 321 -5.48 22.62 18.99
CA ILE A 321 -5.45 23.83 18.16
C ILE A 321 -6.86 24.38 17.92
N ALA A 322 -7.88 23.52 17.76
CA ALA A 322 -9.27 23.96 17.66
C ALA A 322 -9.76 24.70 18.92
N TRP A 323 -9.28 24.28 20.10
CA TRP A 323 -9.52 24.97 21.35
C TRP A 323 -8.67 26.25 21.49
N TYR A 324 -7.39 26.19 21.10
CA TYR A 324 -6.43 27.28 21.24
C TYR A 324 -6.64 28.45 20.25
N SER A 325 -7.12 28.16 19.03
CA SER A 325 -7.27 29.10 17.93
C SER A 325 -8.25 30.25 18.23
N GLY A 326 -9.28 29.99 19.05
CA GLY A 326 -10.35 30.96 19.34
C GLY A 326 -11.31 31.23 18.17
N VAL A 327 -11.10 30.62 17.00
CA VAL A 327 -12.00 30.71 15.85
C VAL A 327 -13.22 29.80 16.08
N GLN A 328 -14.39 30.40 16.24
CA GLN A 328 -15.63 29.68 16.57
C GLN A 328 -15.99 28.58 15.56
N ALA A 329 -15.76 28.80 14.26
CA ALA A 329 -16.03 27.81 13.22
C ALA A 329 -15.17 26.54 13.39
N GLU A 330 -13.86 26.69 13.66
CA GLU A 330 -12.96 25.57 13.93
C GLU A 330 -13.37 24.82 15.20
N THR A 331 -13.59 25.56 16.29
CA THR A 331 -14.05 24.96 17.56
C THR A 331 -15.34 24.17 17.36
N PHE A 332 -16.32 24.73 16.64
CA PHE A 332 -17.58 24.05 16.32
C PHE A 332 -17.37 22.78 15.50
N THR A 333 -16.52 22.79 14.46
CA THR A 333 -16.25 21.60 13.63
C THR A 333 -15.73 20.44 14.46
N PHE A 334 -14.80 20.68 15.39
CA PHE A 334 -14.27 19.62 16.26
C PHE A 334 -15.27 19.12 17.32
N PHE A 335 -16.11 20.01 17.86
CA PHE A 335 -17.25 19.59 18.69
C PHE A 335 -18.27 18.76 17.88
N ASN A 336 -18.56 19.14 16.64
CA ASN A 336 -19.45 18.42 15.74
C ASN A 336 -18.89 17.02 15.39
N ARG A 337 -17.57 16.87 15.26
CA ARG A 337 -16.93 15.55 15.12
C ARG A 337 -17.18 14.66 16.34
N ALA A 338 -17.02 15.19 17.55
CA ALA A 338 -17.11 14.41 18.78
C ALA A 338 -18.55 14.11 19.25
N LEU A 339 -19.47 15.06 19.08
CA LEU A 339 -20.83 15.03 19.66
C LEU A 339 -21.95 15.19 18.62
N GLY A 340 -21.62 15.45 17.36
CA GLY A 340 -22.58 15.67 16.29
C GLY A 340 -23.17 14.39 15.69
N PRO A 341 -23.90 14.50 14.58
CA PRO A 341 -24.59 13.38 13.92
C PRO A 341 -23.66 12.23 13.48
N TYR A 342 -22.39 12.54 13.22
CA TYR A 342 -21.36 11.59 12.82
C TYR A 342 -20.41 11.21 13.97
N ALA A 343 -20.78 11.46 15.22
CA ALA A 343 -19.98 11.09 16.39
C ALA A 343 -19.61 9.60 16.38
N TRP A 344 -20.53 8.72 15.95
CA TRP A 344 -20.27 7.29 15.81
C TRP A 344 -19.07 6.99 14.88
N ALA A 345 -18.93 7.71 13.77
CA ALA A 345 -17.82 7.52 12.83
C ALA A 345 -16.49 7.99 13.43
N TYR A 346 -16.51 9.13 14.14
CA TYR A 346 -15.34 9.67 14.84
C TYR A 346 -14.86 8.74 15.97
N TRP A 347 -15.77 8.22 16.79
CA TRP A 347 -15.41 7.30 17.89
C TRP A 347 -14.95 5.93 17.40
N ILE A 348 -15.49 5.43 16.28
CA ILE A 348 -14.95 4.25 15.60
C ILE A 348 -13.53 4.52 15.13
N MET A 349 -13.29 5.64 14.45
CA MET A 349 -11.96 6.06 14.00
C MET A 349 -10.96 6.10 15.17
N ILE A 350 -11.28 6.79 16.27
CA ILE A 350 -10.39 6.89 17.44
C ILE A 350 -10.12 5.51 18.06
N THR A 351 -11.15 4.69 18.24
CA THR A 351 -10.99 3.34 18.83
C THR A 351 -10.11 2.46 17.95
N CYS A 352 -10.34 2.47 16.64
CA CYS A 352 -9.59 1.68 15.68
C CYS A 352 -8.14 2.18 15.51
N ASN A 353 -7.91 3.48 15.38
CA ASN A 353 -6.58 4.01 15.04
C ASN A 353 -5.72 4.29 16.28
N VAL A 354 -6.32 4.74 17.38
CA VAL A 354 -5.56 5.12 18.59
C VAL A 354 -5.50 3.98 19.58
N VAL A 355 -6.60 3.27 19.85
CA VAL A 355 -6.65 2.25 20.91
C VAL A 355 -6.11 0.90 20.41
N SER A 356 -6.55 0.43 19.24
CA SER A 356 -6.20 -0.90 18.76
C SER A 356 -4.69 -1.16 18.60
N PRO A 357 -3.85 -0.21 18.11
CA PRO A 357 -2.42 -0.46 17.95
C PRO A 357 -1.65 -0.47 19.26
N GLN A 358 -2.18 0.13 20.34
CA GLN A 358 -1.52 0.12 21.66
C GLN A 358 -1.47 -1.30 22.24
N LEU A 359 -2.33 -2.21 21.78
CA LEU A 359 -2.23 -3.62 22.13
C LEU A 359 -0.87 -4.23 21.73
N PHE A 360 -0.21 -3.67 20.71
CA PHE A 360 1.11 -4.13 20.28
C PHE A 360 2.26 -3.74 21.20
N TRP A 361 2.05 -2.95 22.26
CA TRP A 361 3.06 -2.82 23.33
C TRP A 361 3.35 -4.16 24.00
N PHE A 362 2.33 -5.00 24.17
CA PHE A 362 2.45 -6.31 24.79
C PHE A 362 3.03 -7.34 23.82
N LYS A 363 4.25 -7.84 24.08
CA LYS A 363 4.94 -8.82 23.22
C LYS A 363 4.11 -10.07 22.92
N LYS A 364 3.33 -10.57 23.90
CA LYS A 364 2.44 -11.73 23.73
C LYS A 364 1.36 -11.48 22.67
N ILE A 365 0.78 -10.28 22.66
CA ILE A 365 -0.23 -9.89 21.68
C ILE A 365 0.43 -9.62 20.32
N ARG A 366 1.55 -8.89 20.33
CA ARG A 366 2.31 -8.54 19.12
C ARG A 366 2.88 -9.75 18.37
N ARG A 367 3.00 -10.94 18.99
CA ARG A 367 3.44 -12.20 18.34
C ARG A 367 2.30 -13.19 18.08
N SER A 368 1.04 -12.77 18.23
CA SER A 368 -0.14 -13.62 18.00
C SER A 368 -0.79 -13.34 16.63
N ILE A 369 -0.68 -14.27 15.68
CA ILE A 369 -1.19 -14.10 14.30
C ILE A 369 -2.68 -13.74 14.26
N PRO A 370 -3.59 -14.39 15.01
CA PRO A 370 -5.01 -14.02 14.99
C PRO A 370 -5.24 -12.58 15.44
N ILE A 371 -4.53 -12.13 16.48
CA ILE A 371 -4.69 -10.77 17.00
C ILE A 371 -4.07 -9.75 16.03
N MET A 372 -2.91 -10.06 15.45
CA MET A 372 -2.29 -9.25 14.38
C MET A 372 -3.26 -8.98 13.23
N PHE A 373 -3.98 -10.02 12.80
CA PHE A 373 -4.96 -9.92 11.72
C PHE A 373 -6.14 -9.02 12.11
N VAL A 374 -6.75 -9.26 13.27
CA VAL A 374 -7.91 -8.47 13.74
C VAL A 374 -7.54 -7.00 13.92
N VAL A 375 -6.39 -6.71 14.55
CA VAL A 375 -5.92 -5.33 14.74
C VAL A 375 -5.63 -4.68 13.39
N ALA A 376 -4.97 -5.36 12.45
CA ALA A 376 -4.72 -4.80 11.11
C ALA A 376 -6.01 -4.56 10.30
N VAL A 377 -7.06 -5.37 10.47
CA VAL A 377 -8.40 -5.08 9.92
C VAL A 377 -8.98 -3.82 10.56
N PHE A 378 -8.94 -3.69 11.89
CA PHE A 378 -9.41 -2.49 12.58
C PHE A 378 -8.65 -1.24 12.16
N VAL A 379 -7.33 -1.31 11.99
CA VAL A 379 -6.54 -0.19 11.46
C VAL A 379 -7.03 0.23 10.07
N ASN A 380 -7.23 -0.71 9.14
CA ASN A 380 -7.73 -0.35 7.81
C ASN A 380 -9.14 0.26 7.85
N VAL A 381 -10.04 -0.27 8.68
CA VAL A 381 -11.38 0.29 8.88
C VAL A 381 -11.31 1.69 9.49
N GLY A 382 -10.51 1.87 10.53
CA GLY A 382 -10.32 3.17 11.19
C GLY A 382 -9.70 4.21 10.27
N MET A 383 -8.74 3.83 9.42
CA MET A 383 -8.13 4.71 8.43
C MET A 383 -9.07 5.08 7.29
N TRP A 384 -10.00 4.20 6.93
CA TRP A 384 -11.09 4.56 6.02
C TRP A 384 -12.03 5.59 6.67
N PHE A 385 -12.42 5.35 7.93
CA PHE A 385 -13.22 6.31 8.70
C PHE A 385 -12.49 7.62 8.94
N GLU A 386 -11.16 7.63 9.07
CA GLU A 386 -10.38 8.84 9.18
C GLU A 386 -10.60 9.75 7.97
N ARG A 387 -10.47 9.20 6.75
CA ARG A 387 -10.71 9.97 5.53
C ARG A 387 -12.17 10.42 5.45
N PHE A 388 -13.11 9.52 5.71
CA PHE A 388 -14.54 9.84 5.70
C PHE A 388 -14.88 10.97 6.69
N VAL A 389 -14.34 10.90 7.91
CA VAL A 389 -14.54 11.91 8.96
C VAL A 389 -13.95 13.23 8.50
N ILE A 390 -12.69 13.28 8.08
CA ILE A 390 -12.07 14.54 7.61
C ILE A 390 -12.92 15.15 6.50
N ILE A 391 -13.32 14.37 5.50
CA ILE A 391 -14.05 14.86 4.33
C ILE A 391 -15.46 15.30 4.72
N VAL A 392 -16.31 14.36 5.16
CA VAL A 392 -17.76 14.59 5.32
C VAL A 392 -18.07 15.47 6.53
N THR A 393 -17.41 15.25 7.67
CA THR A 393 -17.76 15.99 8.91
C THR A 393 -17.38 17.48 8.86
N SER A 394 -16.50 17.86 7.93
CA SER A 394 -16.05 19.25 7.76
C SER A 394 -16.88 20.01 6.72
N VAL A 395 -17.53 19.32 5.77
CA VAL A 395 -18.33 19.96 4.70
C VAL A 395 -19.83 19.87 4.93
N HIS A 396 -20.33 18.85 5.63
CA HIS A 396 -21.78 18.71 5.87
C HIS A 396 -22.34 19.80 6.80
N ARG A 397 -21.46 20.38 7.63
CA ARG A 397 -21.72 21.53 8.49
C ARG A 397 -20.50 22.45 8.47
N ASP A 398 -20.58 23.51 7.69
CA ASP A 398 -19.53 24.52 7.54
C ASP A 398 -20.01 25.88 8.10
N TYR A 399 -19.48 26.98 7.54
CA TYR A 399 -19.76 28.35 7.94
C TYR A 399 -21.25 28.73 8.02
N LEU A 400 -22.12 28.23 7.12
CA LEU A 400 -23.50 28.70 7.02
C LEU A 400 -24.50 27.62 7.46
N PRO A 401 -25.24 27.84 8.57
CA PRO A 401 -26.24 26.89 9.04
C PRO A 401 -27.34 26.55 8.02
N SER A 402 -27.68 27.48 7.11
CA SER A 402 -28.66 27.25 6.05
C SER A 402 -28.23 26.19 5.03
N SER A 403 -26.92 25.96 4.89
CA SER A 403 -26.36 25.00 3.94
C SER A 403 -26.18 23.62 4.58
N TRP A 404 -26.44 23.45 5.88
CA TRP A 404 -26.17 22.20 6.56
C TRP A 404 -27.05 21.07 6.03
N SER A 405 -26.42 19.94 5.69
CA SER A 405 -27.11 18.76 5.20
C SER A 405 -26.45 17.48 5.74
N MET A 406 -27.11 16.35 5.52
CA MET A 406 -26.60 15.03 5.86
C MET A 406 -26.22 14.29 4.59
N PHE A 407 -25.19 13.46 4.68
CA PHE A 407 -24.79 12.52 3.63
C PHE A 407 -25.18 11.10 4.01
N TYR A 408 -25.85 10.41 3.09
CA TYR A 408 -26.17 9.00 3.20
C TYR A 408 -25.69 8.28 1.93
N PRO A 409 -24.76 7.32 2.04
CA PRO A 409 -24.25 6.61 0.87
C PRO A 409 -25.38 5.79 0.24
N THR A 410 -25.45 5.79 -1.09
CA THR A 410 -26.34 4.88 -1.82
C THR A 410 -25.69 3.51 -1.96
N TRP A 411 -26.48 2.52 -2.38
CA TRP A 411 -25.93 1.20 -2.70
C TRP A 411 -24.94 1.25 -3.87
N VAL A 412 -25.01 2.27 -4.73
CA VAL A 412 -24.06 2.45 -5.84
C VAL A 412 -22.71 2.93 -5.32
N ASP A 413 -22.67 3.85 -4.34
CA ASP A 413 -21.43 4.27 -3.67
C ASP A 413 -20.67 3.06 -3.12
N LEU A 414 -21.37 2.21 -2.37
CA LEU A 414 -20.82 1.01 -1.76
C LEU A 414 -20.49 -0.08 -2.79
N GLY A 415 -21.32 -0.23 -3.82
CA GLY A 415 -21.12 -1.21 -4.89
C GLY A 415 -19.87 -0.93 -5.72
N VAL A 416 -19.60 0.33 -6.07
CA VAL A 416 -18.34 0.73 -6.73
C VAL A 416 -17.15 0.48 -5.81
N TYR A 417 -17.27 0.80 -4.51
CA TYR A 417 -16.21 0.51 -3.53
C TYR A 417 -15.87 -0.99 -3.44
N ILE A 418 -16.88 -1.84 -3.27
CA ILE A 418 -16.73 -3.31 -3.29
C ILE A 418 -16.08 -3.76 -4.61
N GLY A 419 -16.48 -3.14 -5.72
CA GLY A 419 -15.85 -3.28 -7.02
C GLY A 419 -14.34 -3.09 -6.99
N THR A 420 -13.86 -2.00 -6.40
CA THR A 420 -12.42 -1.70 -6.31
C THR A 420 -11.66 -2.70 -5.44
N ILE A 421 -12.28 -3.22 -4.36
CA ILE A 421 -11.72 -4.33 -3.58
C ILE A 421 -11.62 -5.60 -4.45
N GLY A 422 -12.63 -5.84 -5.30
CA GLY A 422 -12.61 -6.90 -6.31
C GLY A 422 -11.46 -6.74 -7.31
N ILE A 423 -11.27 -5.55 -7.89
CA ILE A 423 -10.15 -5.24 -8.81
C ILE A 423 -8.80 -5.56 -8.15
N PHE A 424 -8.57 -5.01 -6.95
CA PHE A 424 -7.35 -5.23 -6.20
C PHE A 424 -7.10 -6.72 -5.95
N SER A 425 -8.13 -7.43 -5.47
CA SER A 425 -8.03 -8.85 -5.12
C SER A 425 -7.81 -9.73 -6.34
N VAL A 426 -8.48 -9.45 -7.47
CA VAL A 426 -8.27 -10.15 -8.75
C VAL A 426 -6.83 -9.97 -9.22
N PHE A 427 -6.34 -8.74 -9.32
CA PHE A 427 -4.97 -8.49 -9.77
C PHE A 427 -3.93 -9.08 -8.82
N TYR A 428 -4.15 -8.97 -7.51
CA TYR A 428 -3.25 -9.55 -6.53
C TYR A 428 -3.23 -11.09 -6.60
N LEU A 429 -4.38 -11.76 -6.75
CA LEU A 429 -4.43 -13.21 -6.93
C LEU A 429 -3.78 -13.69 -8.24
N LEU A 430 -3.92 -12.92 -9.32
CA LEU A 430 -3.21 -13.16 -10.58
C LEU A 430 -1.69 -13.00 -10.39
N PHE A 431 -1.25 -11.96 -9.68
CA PHE A 431 0.15 -11.77 -9.33
C PHE A 431 0.73 -12.99 -8.58
N LEU A 432 0.03 -13.47 -7.54
CA LEU A 432 0.46 -14.65 -6.78
C LEU A 432 0.63 -15.91 -7.64
N LYS A 433 -0.05 -15.97 -8.80
CA LYS A 433 -0.03 -17.13 -9.69
C LYS A 433 1.01 -17.03 -10.81
N TYR A 434 1.21 -15.83 -11.35
CA TYR A 434 2.04 -15.62 -12.56
C TYR A 434 3.41 -15.01 -12.26
N PHE A 435 3.60 -14.41 -11.10
CA PHE A 435 4.83 -13.72 -10.72
C PHE A 435 5.41 -14.30 -9.43
N PRO A 436 6.74 -14.26 -9.27
CA PRO A 436 7.36 -14.70 -8.05
C PRO A 436 6.99 -13.76 -6.91
N VAL A 437 6.40 -14.31 -5.86
CA VAL A 437 5.92 -13.54 -4.69
C VAL A 437 7.07 -13.04 -3.82
N LEU A 438 8.23 -13.68 -3.94
CA LEU A 438 9.43 -13.43 -3.15
C LEU A 438 10.61 -13.11 -4.08
N ALA A 439 11.46 -12.16 -3.70
CA ALA A 439 12.65 -11.79 -4.46
C ALA A 439 13.73 -12.87 -4.30
N PHE A 440 13.84 -13.80 -5.27
CA PHE A 440 14.73 -14.96 -5.18
C PHE A 440 16.17 -14.56 -4.87
N ASN A 441 16.67 -13.59 -5.61
CA ASN A 441 18.09 -13.26 -5.60
C ASN A 441 18.49 -12.46 -4.35
N GLU A 442 17.59 -11.64 -3.84
CA GLU A 442 17.79 -10.90 -2.59
C GLU A 442 17.71 -11.81 -1.36
N VAL A 443 16.79 -12.78 -1.35
CA VAL A 443 16.70 -13.74 -0.25
C VAL A 443 17.94 -14.64 -0.22
N LYS A 444 18.41 -15.08 -1.40
CA LYS A 444 19.66 -15.85 -1.55
C LYS A 444 20.89 -15.11 -1.02
N SER A 445 21.01 -13.80 -1.26
CA SER A 445 22.16 -13.03 -0.76
C SER A 445 22.19 -12.93 0.77
N ILE A 446 21.02 -12.94 1.41
CA ILE A 446 20.90 -12.88 2.87
C ILE A 446 21.14 -14.24 3.52
N LEU A 447 20.80 -15.34 2.83
CA LEU A 447 20.93 -16.71 3.34
C LEU A 447 22.36 -17.02 3.83
N LYS A 448 23.39 -16.54 3.12
CA LYS A 448 24.80 -16.66 3.55
C LYS A 448 25.09 -15.87 4.82
N SER A 449 24.52 -14.67 4.94
CA SER A 449 24.83 -13.74 6.03
C SER A 449 23.99 -13.94 7.30
N SER A 450 22.92 -14.73 7.24
CA SER A 450 21.93 -14.81 8.31
C SER A 450 21.24 -16.17 8.46
N GLY A 451 21.47 -17.13 7.55
CA GLY A 451 20.98 -18.49 7.72
C GLY A 451 21.93 -19.30 8.59
N GLU A 452 21.42 -19.96 9.64
CA GLU A 452 22.23 -20.73 10.60
C GLU A 452 23.15 -21.75 9.92
N LYS A 453 22.71 -22.35 8.81
CA LYS A 453 23.51 -23.31 8.04
C LYS A 453 24.78 -22.70 7.45
N TYR A 454 24.72 -21.47 6.95
CA TYR A 454 25.79 -20.85 6.15
C TYR A 454 26.53 -19.72 6.87
N LYS A 455 25.99 -19.20 7.97
CA LYS A 455 26.54 -18.05 8.70
C LYS A 455 27.93 -18.33 9.27
N ASP A 456 28.17 -19.57 9.69
CA ASP A 456 29.43 -20.00 10.31
C ASP A 456 30.34 -20.77 9.33
N MET A 457 29.94 -20.91 8.05
CA MET A 457 30.77 -21.56 7.02
C MET A 457 31.83 -20.61 6.49
N SER A 458 33.05 -21.12 6.30
CA SER A 458 34.10 -20.38 5.59
C SER A 458 33.77 -20.21 4.10
N ASP A 459 34.36 -19.18 3.47
CA ASP A 459 34.18 -18.91 2.03
C ASP A 459 34.63 -20.08 1.14
N GLU A 460 35.59 -20.88 1.59
CA GLU A 460 36.06 -22.07 0.87
C GLU A 460 35.08 -23.24 0.98
N GLU A 461 34.52 -23.51 2.16
CA GLU A 461 33.48 -24.53 2.34
C GLU A 461 32.23 -24.20 1.53
N PHE A 462 31.84 -22.92 1.52
CA PHE A 462 30.73 -22.44 0.70
C PHE A 462 30.95 -22.71 -0.79
N LYS A 463 32.14 -22.41 -1.31
CA LYS A 463 32.51 -22.65 -2.72
C LYS A 463 32.54 -24.14 -3.07
N LYS A 464 32.92 -25.02 -2.12
CA LYS A 464 32.87 -26.49 -2.31
C LYS A 464 31.45 -27.03 -2.38
N LEU A 465 30.53 -26.51 -1.57
CA LEU A 465 29.10 -26.86 -1.58
C LEU A 465 28.36 -26.33 -2.82
N HIS A 466 28.81 -25.21 -3.38
CA HIS A 466 28.19 -24.57 -4.53
C HIS A 466 29.24 -24.26 -5.62
N PRO A 467 29.74 -25.30 -6.32
CA PRO A 467 30.75 -25.10 -7.36
C PRO A 467 30.17 -24.25 -8.50
N ILE A 468 30.91 -23.20 -8.87
CA ILE A 468 30.57 -22.37 -10.03
C ILE A 468 30.76 -23.26 -11.26
N LYS A 469 29.65 -23.74 -11.84
CA LYS A 469 29.69 -24.35 -13.16
C LYS A 469 30.17 -23.28 -14.14
N LYS A 470 31.31 -23.54 -14.78
CA LYS A 470 31.87 -22.69 -15.83
C LYS A 470 30.90 -22.56 -16.99
#